data_AF-A0A7J7N2Q4-F1
#
_entry.id   AF-A0A7J7N2Q4-F1
#
_cell.length_a   1.000
_cell.length_b   1.000
_cell.length_c   1.000
_cell.angle_alpha   90.00
_cell.angle_beta   90.00
_cell.angle_gamma   90.00
#
_symmetry.space_group_name_H-M   'P 1'
#
loop_
_entity.id
_entity.type
_entity.pdbx_description
1 polymer ?
#
loop_
_entity_poly.entity_id
_entity_poly.type
_entity_poly.pdbx_seq_one_letter_code
_entity_poly.pdbx_strand_id
1 'polypeptide(L)'
;MTIFRYAPATQLWRGILHVIGGSKEDRHEPALEHWSIGVKNGRALEKEWQTEIPIPRGGPHRACIVVNDRLFVIGGQEGDFMAKPGSPIFKCSRRHEVVYGDVYMLDDEMKWKNLSPMPKPDSHIEFAWAIVNNSIIIVGGTTDKHPVTKKMILVGEVFQFHLDTLKWSVVGKMPFRVKTTLVGFWDGWLYFTSGQRDRGPNDPAPKKVIKDMFRTKLSL
;
A
#
# COMPACT_ATOMS: atom_id res chain seq x y z
N MET A 1 5.57 -3.46 27.25
CA MET A 1 6.35 -2.53 26.41
C MET A 1 5.47 -2.15 25.23
N THR A 2 5.21 -0.86 25.01
CA THR A 2 4.43 -0.39 23.86
C THR A 2 5.31 -0.48 22.62
N ILE A 3 4.80 -1.07 21.53
CA ILE A 3 5.53 -1.21 20.26
C ILE A 3 4.88 -0.26 19.26
N PHE A 4 5.63 0.69 18.71
CA PHE A 4 5.09 1.57 17.67
C PHE A 4 5.41 1.02 16.26
N ARG A 5 4.48 1.26 15.34
CA ARG A 5 4.63 0.97 13.91
C ARG A 5 4.23 2.16 13.08
N TYR A 6 5.01 2.43 12.04
CA TYR A 6 4.68 3.42 11.04
C TYR A 6 4.08 2.75 9.81
N ALA A 7 2.87 3.18 9.44
CA ALA A 7 2.10 2.69 8.30
C ALA A 7 2.11 1.16 8.12
N PRO A 8 1.78 0.36 9.17
CA PRO A 8 1.59 -1.07 9.01
C PRO A 8 0.40 -1.35 8.08
N ALA A 9 0.47 -2.45 7.35
CA ALA A 9 -0.68 -2.98 6.63
C ALA A 9 -1.72 -3.46 7.64
N THR A 10 -2.98 -3.08 7.49
CA THR A 10 -4.06 -3.52 8.38
C THR A 10 -5.26 -3.98 7.58
N GLN A 11 -5.88 -5.09 7.99
CA GLN A 11 -7.08 -5.58 7.33
C GLN A 11 -7.92 -6.48 8.24
N LEU A 12 -9.24 -6.45 8.06
CA LEU A 12 -10.17 -7.35 8.74
C LEU A 12 -10.39 -8.60 7.87
N TRP A 13 -10.14 -9.79 8.43
CA TRP A 13 -10.36 -11.06 7.76
C TRP A 13 -11.01 -12.06 8.73
N ARG A 14 -12.15 -12.66 8.37
CA ARG A 14 -12.87 -13.64 9.22
C ARG A 14 -13.17 -13.14 10.65
N GLY A 15 -13.42 -11.84 10.81
CA GLY A 15 -13.66 -11.22 12.12
C GLY A 15 -12.38 -11.03 12.95
N ILE A 16 -11.20 -11.18 12.35
CA ILE A 16 -9.90 -10.98 12.97
C ILE A 16 -9.25 -9.76 12.32
N LEU A 17 -8.83 -8.80 13.13
CA LEU A 17 -8.06 -7.64 12.68
C LEU A 17 -6.59 -8.03 12.63
N HIS A 18 -6.00 -7.96 11.45
CA HIS A 18 -4.58 -8.22 11.22
C HIS A 18 -3.79 -6.91 11.13
N VAL A 19 -2.61 -6.87 11.73
CA VAL A 19 -1.62 -5.78 11.65
C VAL A 19 -0.30 -6.38 11.22
N ILE A 20 0.20 -5.98 10.05
CA ILE A 20 1.31 -6.65 9.36
C ILE A 20 2.37 -5.62 8.98
N GLY A 21 3.60 -5.83 9.45
CA GLY A 21 4.78 -5.07 9.07
C GLY A 21 4.73 -3.58 9.46
N GLY A 22 4.97 -2.70 8.50
CA GLY A 22 5.27 -1.27 8.73
C GLY A 22 6.76 -1.00 8.93
N SER A 23 7.13 0.25 9.23
CA SER A 23 8.46 0.54 9.80
C SER A 23 8.43 0.48 11.31
N LYS A 24 9.57 0.18 11.92
CA LYS A 24 9.79 0.38 13.35
C LYS A 24 9.88 1.87 13.70
N GLU A 25 10.13 2.16 14.97
CA GLU A 25 10.08 3.50 15.58
C GLU A 25 11.06 4.49 14.95
N ASP A 26 12.17 3.98 14.41
CA ASP A 26 13.17 4.76 13.69
C ASP A 26 12.69 5.22 12.30
N ARG A 27 11.52 4.74 11.85
CA ARG A 27 10.93 4.89 10.50
C ARG A 27 11.85 4.40 9.38
N HIS A 28 12.86 3.60 9.70
CA HIS A 28 13.82 3.11 8.74
C HIS A 28 13.79 1.58 8.65
N GLU A 29 13.92 0.90 9.78
CA GLU A 29 13.95 -0.55 9.83
C GLU A 29 12.56 -1.14 9.51
N PRO A 30 12.44 -2.05 8.53
CA PRO A 30 11.19 -2.72 8.24
C PRO A 30 10.84 -3.69 9.37
N ALA A 31 9.60 -3.61 9.87
CA ALA A 31 9.03 -4.56 10.81
C ALA A 31 8.52 -5.78 10.06
N LEU A 32 8.80 -7.00 10.56
CA LEU A 32 8.33 -8.26 9.96
C LEU A 32 7.14 -8.86 10.70
N GLU A 33 6.81 -8.30 11.86
CA GLU A 33 5.81 -8.86 12.75
C GLU A 33 4.42 -8.80 12.12
N HIS A 34 3.64 -9.82 12.44
CA HIS A 34 2.24 -9.94 12.10
C HIS A 34 1.51 -10.23 13.40
N TRP A 35 0.56 -9.37 13.75
CA TRP A 35 -0.30 -9.54 14.91
C TRP A 35 -1.76 -9.62 14.51
N SER A 36 -2.54 -10.32 15.32
CA SER A 36 -3.97 -10.46 15.11
C SER A 36 -4.76 -10.30 16.41
N ILE A 37 -6.01 -9.86 16.30
CA ILE A 37 -6.97 -9.85 17.40
C ILE A 37 -8.38 -10.05 16.86
N GLY A 38 -9.16 -10.92 17.50
CA GLY A 38 -10.56 -11.12 17.19
C GLY A 38 -11.37 -9.87 17.52
N VAL A 39 -12.29 -9.50 16.65
CA VAL A 39 -13.17 -8.35 16.84
C VAL A 39 -14.63 -8.69 16.53
N LYS A 40 -15.54 -8.21 17.35
CA LYS A 40 -16.99 -8.34 17.14
C LYS A 40 -17.72 -7.15 17.73
N ASN A 41 -18.66 -6.57 16.97
CA ASN A 41 -19.48 -5.44 17.40
C ASN A 41 -18.66 -4.26 17.97
N GLY A 42 -17.55 -3.92 17.30
CA GLY A 42 -16.68 -2.81 17.70
C GLY A 42 -15.83 -3.05 18.95
N ARG A 43 -15.73 -4.31 19.43
CA ARG A 43 -14.91 -4.68 20.59
C ARG A 43 -13.92 -5.79 20.23
N ALA A 44 -12.76 -5.77 20.85
CA ALA A 44 -11.84 -6.91 20.85
C ALA A 44 -12.45 -8.08 21.65
N LEU A 45 -12.22 -9.30 21.19
CA LEU A 45 -12.66 -10.53 21.85
C LEU A 45 -11.64 -11.01 22.87
N GLU A 46 -10.35 -10.75 22.62
CA GLU A 46 -9.23 -11.05 23.49
C GLU A 46 -8.71 -9.79 24.21
N LYS A 47 -7.95 -10.00 25.29
CA LYS A 47 -7.28 -8.90 26.02
C LYS A 47 -5.94 -8.50 25.40
N GLU A 48 -5.33 -9.41 24.66
CA GLU A 48 -3.98 -9.28 24.13
C GLU A 48 -3.97 -9.68 22.65
N TRP A 49 -3.07 -9.05 21.89
CA TRP A 49 -2.81 -9.40 20.50
C TRP A 49 -2.07 -10.74 20.43
N GLN A 50 -2.43 -11.55 19.44
CA GLN A 50 -1.72 -12.77 19.11
C GLN A 50 -0.57 -12.48 18.15
N THR A 51 0.52 -13.23 18.26
CA THR A 51 1.62 -13.19 17.28
C THR A 51 1.37 -14.26 16.22
N GLU A 52 1.35 -13.83 14.97
CA GLU A 52 1.12 -14.66 13.79
C GLU A 52 2.43 -14.90 13.03
N ILE A 53 2.36 -15.69 11.96
CA ILE A 53 3.51 -15.94 11.08
C ILE A 53 3.97 -14.61 10.45
N PRO A 54 5.26 -14.24 10.62
CA PRO A 54 5.78 -12.95 10.14
C PRO A 54 5.74 -12.87 8.62
N ILE A 55 5.56 -11.66 8.10
CA ILE A 55 5.59 -11.43 6.65
C ILE A 55 7.03 -11.64 6.12
N PRO A 56 7.23 -12.25 4.94
CA PRO A 56 8.57 -12.50 4.41
C PRO A 56 9.42 -11.25 4.22
N ARG A 57 8.78 -10.12 3.90
CA ARG A 57 9.41 -8.80 3.85
C ARG A 57 8.45 -7.74 4.38
N GLY A 58 8.95 -6.97 5.35
CA GLY A 58 8.23 -5.92 6.06
C GLY A 58 8.25 -4.56 5.37
N GLY A 59 7.95 -3.52 6.14
CA GLY A 59 8.04 -2.13 5.70
C GLY A 59 6.68 -1.46 5.46
N PRO A 60 6.66 -0.12 5.34
CA PRO A 60 5.45 0.69 5.32
C PRO A 60 4.80 0.79 3.95
N HIS A 61 3.63 1.43 3.93
CA HIS A 61 2.97 1.95 2.72
C HIS A 61 2.54 0.89 1.69
N ARG A 62 2.16 -0.29 2.20
CA ARG A 62 1.71 -1.46 1.44
C ARG A 62 0.19 -1.46 1.27
N ALA A 63 -0.31 -2.01 0.16
CA ALA A 63 -1.72 -2.38 0.07
C ALA A 63 -1.97 -3.68 0.85
N CYS A 64 -3.09 -3.76 1.55
CA CYS A 64 -3.51 -4.94 2.32
C CYS A 64 -4.96 -5.27 2.02
N ILE A 65 -5.22 -6.40 1.36
CA ILE A 65 -6.48 -6.66 0.67
C ILE A 65 -6.95 -8.06 1.01
N VAL A 66 -8.17 -8.18 1.54
CA VAL A 66 -8.84 -9.47 1.69
C VAL A 66 -9.82 -9.66 0.53
N VAL A 67 -9.64 -10.73 -0.23
CA VAL A 67 -10.52 -11.10 -1.36
C VAL A 67 -10.43 -12.60 -1.60
N ASN A 68 -11.57 -13.22 -1.94
CA ASN A 68 -11.69 -14.67 -2.14
C ASN A 68 -11.12 -15.48 -0.97
N ASP A 69 -11.40 -15.00 0.25
CA ASP A 69 -10.98 -15.61 1.51
C ASP A 69 -9.46 -15.83 1.64
N ARG A 70 -8.70 -14.87 1.11
CA ARG A 70 -7.23 -14.78 1.20
C ARG A 70 -6.83 -13.35 1.50
N LEU A 71 -5.70 -13.15 2.15
CA LEU A 71 -5.14 -11.82 2.43
C LEU A 71 -3.90 -11.59 1.56
N PHE A 72 -3.90 -10.51 0.79
CA PHE A 72 -2.80 -10.08 -0.06
C PHE A 72 -2.11 -8.84 0.52
N VAL A 73 -0.78 -8.87 0.59
CA VAL A 73 0.06 -7.72 0.90
C VAL A 73 0.93 -7.39 -0.31
N ILE A 74 0.78 -6.18 -0.84
CA ILE A 74 1.33 -5.79 -2.15
C ILE A 74 2.19 -4.54 -2.03
N GLY A 75 3.35 -4.58 -2.67
CA GLY A 75 4.24 -3.43 -2.86
C GLY A 75 4.88 -2.96 -1.56
N GLY A 76 4.89 -1.64 -1.34
CA GLY A 76 5.46 -0.98 -0.17
C GLY A 76 6.90 -0.57 -0.35
N GLN A 77 7.54 -0.18 0.76
CA GLN A 77 8.94 0.26 0.74
C GLN A 77 9.70 -0.18 1.98
N GLU A 78 11.01 0.05 1.97
CA GLU A 78 11.89 0.07 3.14
C GLU A 78 12.47 1.48 3.28
N GLY A 79 12.64 1.90 4.53
CA GLY A 79 12.99 3.27 4.82
C GLY A 79 11.82 4.24 4.66
N ASP A 80 11.94 5.37 5.32
CA ASP A 80 11.11 6.55 5.15
C ASP A 80 11.89 7.76 5.71
N PHE A 81 11.33 8.96 5.59
CA PHE A 81 11.95 10.15 6.13
C PHE A 81 11.90 10.10 7.66
N MET A 82 13.07 10.05 8.28
CA MET A 82 13.20 10.01 9.73
C MET A 82 12.86 11.36 10.34
N ALA A 83 12.16 11.37 11.49
CA ALA A 83 11.93 12.61 12.22
C ALA A 83 13.28 13.22 12.65
N LYS A 84 13.44 14.54 12.51
CA LYS A 84 14.59 15.25 13.08
C LYS A 84 14.31 15.47 14.57
N PRO A 85 15.13 14.91 15.49
CA PRO A 85 14.94 15.08 16.92
C PRO A 85 14.82 16.55 17.31
N GLY A 86 13.84 16.89 18.13
CA GLY A 86 13.61 18.25 18.62
C GLY A 86 13.14 19.27 17.58
N SER A 87 12.76 18.86 16.37
CA SER A 87 12.26 19.82 15.37
C SER A 87 10.91 20.41 15.80
N PRO A 88 10.80 21.74 15.99
CA PRO A 88 9.56 22.37 16.46
C PRO A 88 8.44 22.36 15.42
N ILE A 89 8.74 21.99 14.17
CA ILE A 89 7.78 21.93 13.07
C ILE A 89 7.76 20.54 12.39
N PHE A 90 8.15 19.50 13.12
CA PHE A 90 8.08 18.11 12.67
C PHE A 90 8.84 17.84 11.36
N LYS A 91 10.00 18.49 11.18
CA LYS A 91 10.84 18.24 9.99
C LYS A 91 11.33 16.80 9.99
N CYS A 92 11.39 16.20 8.80
CA CYS A 92 12.02 14.91 8.60
C CYS A 92 13.30 15.06 7.74
N SER A 93 14.26 14.15 7.90
CA SER A 93 15.44 14.02 7.05
C SER A 93 15.22 12.92 6.03
N ARG A 94 15.62 13.19 4.78
CA ARG A 94 15.56 12.18 3.72
C ARG A 94 16.57 11.07 4.03
N ARG A 95 16.15 9.83 3.84
CA ARG A 95 17.01 8.66 3.82
C ARG A 95 16.89 7.94 2.49
N HIS A 96 17.75 6.94 2.30
CA HIS A 96 17.57 6.01 1.22
C HIS A 96 16.27 5.23 1.47
N GLU A 97 15.49 5.07 0.41
CA GLU A 97 14.24 4.32 0.41
C GLU A 97 14.36 3.33 -0.74
N VAL A 98 13.90 2.10 -0.52
CA VAL A 98 13.81 1.05 -1.54
C VAL A 98 12.33 0.75 -1.73
N VAL A 99 11.83 0.87 -2.95
CA VAL A 99 10.43 0.56 -3.26
C VAL A 99 10.35 -0.89 -3.75
N TYR A 100 9.33 -1.61 -3.32
CA TYR A 100 9.16 -3.03 -3.61
C TYR A 100 7.99 -3.28 -4.55
N GLY A 101 8.14 -4.30 -5.39
CA GLY A 101 7.05 -4.88 -6.18
C GLY A 101 6.56 -6.21 -5.63
N ASP A 102 7.07 -6.66 -4.48
CA ASP A 102 6.72 -7.96 -3.88
C ASP A 102 5.22 -8.09 -3.64
N VAL A 103 4.71 -9.30 -3.85
CA VAL A 103 3.31 -9.68 -3.61
C VAL A 103 3.32 -10.92 -2.73
N TYR A 104 2.74 -10.80 -1.54
CA TYR A 104 2.57 -11.93 -0.62
C TYR A 104 1.09 -12.23 -0.44
N MET A 105 0.75 -13.51 -0.41
CA MET A 105 -0.61 -13.99 -0.13
C MET A 105 -0.58 -14.92 1.08
N LEU A 106 -1.37 -14.61 2.09
CA LEU A 106 -1.64 -15.46 3.23
C LEU A 106 -2.89 -16.29 2.92
N ASP A 107 -2.72 -17.61 2.88
CA ASP A 107 -3.81 -18.54 2.62
C ASP A 107 -4.57 -18.92 3.90
N ASP A 108 -5.62 -19.71 3.74
CA ASP A 108 -6.51 -20.19 4.79
C ASP A 108 -5.82 -21.11 5.82
N GLU A 109 -4.67 -21.68 5.47
CA GLU A 109 -3.77 -22.40 6.38
C GLU A 109 -2.80 -21.48 7.12
N MET A 110 -2.96 -20.15 6.98
CA MET A 110 -2.09 -19.12 7.54
C MET A 110 -0.64 -19.17 7.03
N LYS A 111 -0.42 -19.62 5.79
CA LYS A 111 0.91 -19.68 5.18
C LYS A 111 1.11 -18.58 4.15
N TRP A 112 2.22 -17.87 4.27
CA TRP A 112 2.64 -16.90 3.27
C TRP A 112 3.15 -17.59 2.00
N LYS A 113 2.64 -17.17 0.84
CA LYS A 113 3.15 -17.51 -0.48
C LYS A 113 3.64 -16.25 -1.18
N ASN A 114 4.81 -16.36 -1.81
CA ASN A 114 5.32 -15.31 -2.70
C ASN A 114 4.70 -15.49 -4.09
N LEU A 115 4.13 -14.43 -4.65
CA LEU A 115 3.49 -14.41 -5.96
C LEU A 115 4.31 -13.60 -6.97
N SER A 116 3.88 -13.58 -8.22
CA SER A 116 4.51 -12.74 -9.23
C SER A 116 4.48 -11.26 -8.81
N PRO A 117 5.63 -10.56 -8.88
CA PRO A 117 5.72 -9.18 -8.43
C PRO A 117 4.94 -8.24 -9.36
N MET A 118 4.66 -7.04 -8.86
CA MET A 118 4.08 -5.96 -9.64
C MET A 118 4.96 -5.66 -10.88
N PRO A 119 4.38 -5.22 -12.01
CA PRO A 119 5.14 -4.83 -13.20
C PRO A 119 6.13 -3.69 -12.95
N LYS A 120 5.89 -2.91 -11.89
CA LYS A 120 6.72 -1.82 -11.42
C LYS A 120 6.65 -1.80 -9.89
N PRO A 121 7.77 -1.61 -9.17
CA PRO A 121 7.74 -1.39 -7.72
C PRO A 121 6.87 -0.19 -7.36
N ASP A 122 6.04 -0.32 -6.33
CA ASP A 122 5.07 0.71 -5.97
C ASP A 122 4.81 0.76 -4.45
N SER A 123 4.77 1.96 -3.89
CA SER A 123 4.43 2.22 -2.49
C SER A 123 3.44 3.38 -2.37
N HIS A 124 2.99 3.66 -1.15
CA HIS A 124 1.96 4.68 -0.84
C HIS A 124 0.62 4.34 -1.52
N ILE A 125 0.28 3.05 -1.45
CA ILE A 125 -0.89 2.42 -2.07
C ILE A 125 -1.85 1.79 -1.06
N GLU A 126 -1.82 2.19 0.21
CA GLU A 126 -2.56 1.58 1.31
C GLU A 126 -4.07 1.49 1.05
N PHE A 127 -4.61 2.53 0.42
CA PHE A 127 -6.03 2.66 0.04
C PHE A 127 -6.20 2.94 -1.46
N ALA A 128 -5.13 2.75 -2.24
CA ALA A 128 -5.09 3.06 -3.67
C ALA A 128 -5.62 1.92 -4.53
N TRP A 129 -6.59 1.14 -4.04
CA TRP A 129 -7.06 -0.07 -4.70
C TRP A 129 -8.57 -0.30 -4.59
N ALA A 130 -9.11 -1.10 -5.51
CA ALA A 130 -10.46 -1.63 -5.46
C ALA A 130 -10.53 -3.03 -6.10
N ILE A 131 -11.51 -3.83 -5.70
CA ILE A 131 -11.82 -5.11 -6.36
C ILE A 131 -12.81 -4.87 -7.49
N VAL A 132 -12.47 -5.32 -8.70
CA VAL A 132 -13.29 -5.20 -9.90
C VAL A 132 -13.18 -6.49 -10.71
N ASN A 133 -14.30 -7.14 -11.03
CA ASN A 133 -14.35 -8.33 -11.90
C ASN A 133 -13.25 -9.36 -11.61
N ASN A 134 -13.23 -9.87 -10.37
CA ASN A 134 -12.23 -10.84 -9.88
C ASN A 134 -10.76 -10.39 -10.05
N SER A 135 -10.52 -9.09 -9.95
CA SER A 135 -9.20 -8.49 -10.04
C SER A 135 -8.98 -7.44 -8.97
N ILE A 136 -7.75 -7.29 -8.52
CA ILE A 136 -7.30 -6.13 -7.72
C ILE A 136 -6.84 -5.05 -8.70
N ILE A 137 -7.44 -3.87 -8.62
CA ILE A 137 -7.03 -2.68 -9.39
C ILE A 137 -6.29 -1.74 -8.46
N ILE A 138 -5.08 -1.30 -8.84
CA ILE A 138 -4.27 -0.33 -8.10
C ILE A 138 -4.10 0.93 -8.94
N VAL A 139 -4.30 2.11 -8.32
CA VAL A 139 -4.39 3.40 -9.00
C VAL A 139 -3.46 4.42 -8.34
N GLY A 140 -2.32 4.66 -8.96
CA GLY A 140 -1.30 5.59 -8.45
C GLY A 140 -0.38 4.92 -7.44
N GLY A 141 0.37 5.75 -6.71
CA GLY A 141 1.46 5.33 -5.83
C GLY A 141 2.75 6.09 -6.15
N THR A 142 3.87 5.60 -5.62
CA THR A 142 5.20 6.11 -5.89
C THR A 142 6.17 4.98 -6.12
N THR A 143 7.04 5.15 -7.10
CA THR A 143 8.02 4.16 -7.53
C THR A 143 9.45 4.64 -7.24
N ASP A 144 10.43 3.90 -7.75
CA ASP A 144 11.84 4.22 -7.65
C ASP A 144 12.13 5.65 -8.09
N LYS A 145 13.06 6.28 -7.35
CA LYS A 145 13.51 7.64 -7.65
C LYS A 145 14.19 7.68 -9.02
N HIS A 146 14.09 8.82 -9.68
CA HIS A 146 14.78 9.05 -10.94
C HIS A 146 16.29 8.77 -10.76
N PRO A 147 16.90 7.92 -11.61
CA PRO A 147 18.26 7.42 -11.37
C PRO A 147 19.31 8.54 -11.32
N VAL A 148 19.15 9.60 -12.12
CA VAL A 148 20.03 10.78 -12.14
C VAL A 148 19.61 11.85 -11.12
N THR A 149 18.43 12.45 -11.29
CA THR A 149 17.99 13.61 -10.48
C THR A 149 17.61 13.27 -9.04
N LYS A 150 17.46 11.98 -8.72
CA LYS A 150 17.00 11.45 -7.42
C LYS A 150 15.63 11.99 -6.97
N LYS A 151 14.88 12.60 -7.89
CA LYS A 151 13.50 13.04 -7.64
C LYS A 151 12.60 11.82 -7.44
N MET A 152 11.66 11.93 -6.51
CA MET A 152 10.57 10.96 -6.36
C MET A 152 9.74 10.91 -7.65
N ILE A 153 9.35 9.71 -8.08
CA ILE A 153 8.51 9.50 -9.25
C ILE A 153 7.17 8.94 -8.78
N LEU A 154 6.11 9.68 -9.08
CA LEU A 154 4.75 9.20 -8.83
C LEU A 154 4.28 8.25 -9.95
N VAL A 155 3.33 7.39 -9.64
CA VAL A 155 2.77 6.42 -10.59
C VAL A 155 1.50 6.96 -11.23
N GLY A 156 1.38 6.73 -12.54
CA GLY A 156 0.21 7.10 -13.33
C GLY A 156 -0.48 5.90 -13.96
N GLU A 157 0.20 4.76 -14.04
CA GLU A 157 -0.36 3.51 -14.50
C GLU A 157 -1.48 3.01 -13.56
N VAL A 158 -2.47 2.35 -14.16
CA VAL A 158 -3.48 1.58 -13.45
C VAL A 158 -3.11 0.11 -13.62
N PHE A 159 -2.74 -0.54 -12.53
CA PHE A 159 -2.35 -1.94 -12.52
C PHE A 159 -3.56 -2.82 -12.22
N GLN A 160 -3.65 -3.95 -12.90
CA GLN A 160 -4.63 -5.00 -12.63
C GLN A 160 -3.89 -6.28 -12.26
N PHE A 161 -4.30 -6.90 -11.17
CA PHE A 161 -3.91 -8.25 -10.78
C PHE A 161 -5.11 -9.17 -10.87
N HIS A 162 -5.08 -10.11 -11.82
CA HIS A 162 -6.14 -11.10 -11.99
C HIS A 162 -6.02 -12.19 -10.92
N LEU A 163 -7.08 -12.42 -10.14
CA LEU A 163 -7.02 -13.33 -9.00
C LEU A 163 -7.01 -14.82 -9.40
N ASP A 164 -7.55 -15.17 -10.57
CA ASP A 164 -7.54 -16.56 -11.05
C ASP A 164 -6.18 -16.98 -11.60
N THR A 165 -5.58 -16.11 -12.43
CA THR A 165 -4.32 -16.43 -13.11
C THR A 165 -3.09 -15.97 -12.33
N LEU A 166 -3.29 -15.12 -11.32
CA LEU A 166 -2.23 -14.47 -10.52
C LEU A 166 -1.24 -13.70 -11.41
N LYS A 167 -1.77 -13.04 -12.44
CA LYS A 167 -0.98 -12.28 -13.42
C LYS A 167 -1.31 -10.81 -13.36
N TRP A 168 -0.30 -10.01 -13.64
CA TRP A 168 -0.40 -8.57 -13.73
C TRP A 168 -0.60 -8.10 -15.17
N SER A 169 -1.35 -7.01 -15.32
CA SER A 169 -1.44 -6.23 -16.55
C SER A 169 -1.51 -4.74 -16.21
N VAL A 170 -1.23 -3.88 -17.20
CA VAL A 170 -1.48 -2.44 -17.11
C VAL A 170 -2.70 -2.15 -17.99
N VAL A 171 -3.79 -1.71 -17.37
CA VAL A 171 -5.08 -1.51 -18.07
C VAL A 171 -5.31 -0.08 -18.54
N GLY A 172 -4.44 0.84 -18.13
CA GLY A 172 -4.53 2.23 -18.54
C GLY A 172 -3.59 3.13 -17.77
N LYS A 173 -3.76 4.44 -17.99
CA LYS A 173 -3.04 5.49 -17.27
C LYS A 173 -4.01 6.59 -16.84
N MET A 174 -3.83 7.09 -15.63
CA MET A 174 -4.48 8.29 -15.13
C MET A 174 -4.02 9.52 -15.93
N PRO A 175 -4.82 10.62 -15.92
CA PRO A 175 -4.46 11.88 -16.58
C PRO A 175 -3.24 12.58 -15.96
N PHE A 176 -2.79 12.14 -14.79
CA PHE A 176 -1.60 12.61 -14.10
C PHE A 176 -1.11 11.53 -13.12
N ARG A 177 0.10 11.70 -12.60
CA ARG A 177 0.64 10.81 -11.58
C ARG A 177 0.26 11.29 -10.18
N VAL A 178 -0.08 10.38 -9.28
CA VAL A 178 -0.54 10.70 -7.92
C VAL A 178 -0.22 9.54 -6.97
N LYS A 179 0.11 9.83 -5.71
CA LYS A 179 0.24 8.83 -4.63
C LYS A 179 -0.78 9.05 -3.52
N THR A 180 -0.94 8.07 -2.63
CA THR A 180 -1.85 8.10 -1.47
C THR A 180 -3.28 8.46 -1.88
N THR A 181 -3.75 7.88 -2.99
CA THR A 181 -5.13 8.01 -3.44
C THR A 181 -6.05 7.18 -2.55
N LEU A 182 -7.33 7.56 -2.51
CA LEU A 182 -8.41 6.72 -2.02
C LEU A 182 -9.22 6.26 -3.23
N VAL A 183 -9.31 4.96 -3.45
CA VAL A 183 -9.94 4.38 -4.63
C VAL A 183 -11.24 3.68 -4.25
N GLY A 184 -12.24 3.79 -5.10
CA GLY A 184 -13.51 3.11 -4.94
C GLY A 184 -14.05 2.67 -6.30
N PHE A 185 -14.85 1.60 -6.31
CA PHE A 185 -15.55 1.16 -7.49
C PHE A 185 -17.04 1.02 -7.18
N TRP A 186 -17.88 1.65 -7.99
CA TRP A 186 -19.33 1.61 -7.81
C TRP A 186 -20.04 1.78 -9.16
N ASP A 187 -21.01 0.91 -9.44
CA ASP A 187 -21.88 0.99 -10.62
C ASP A 187 -21.11 1.12 -11.95
N GLY A 188 -20.05 0.32 -12.13
CA GLY A 188 -19.20 0.35 -13.34
C GLY A 188 -18.20 1.51 -13.42
N TRP A 189 -18.16 2.38 -12.40
CA TRP A 189 -17.24 3.50 -12.33
C TRP A 189 -16.12 3.26 -11.33
N LEU A 190 -14.88 3.45 -11.79
CA LEU A 190 -13.71 3.55 -10.92
C LEU A 190 -13.53 5.02 -10.53
N TYR A 191 -13.43 5.27 -9.23
CA TYR A 191 -13.21 6.57 -8.63
C TYR A 191 -11.83 6.59 -7.97
N PHE A 192 -11.16 7.73 -8.02
CA PHE A 192 -10.10 8.04 -7.06
C PHE A 192 -10.22 9.49 -6.59
N THR A 193 -9.82 9.75 -5.35
CA THR A 193 -9.81 11.07 -4.75
C THR A 193 -8.59 11.25 -3.85
N SER A 194 -8.38 12.49 -3.39
CA SER A 194 -7.25 12.87 -2.54
C SER A 194 -5.89 12.63 -3.22
N GLY A 195 -4.84 12.55 -2.42
CA GLY A 195 -3.50 12.18 -2.86
C GLY A 195 -2.64 13.36 -3.26
N GLN A 196 -1.34 13.10 -3.37
CA GLN A 196 -0.35 14.10 -3.76
C GLN A 196 -0.06 13.97 -5.26
N ARG A 197 -0.54 14.92 -6.06
CA ARG A 197 -0.32 14.94 -7.52
C ARG A 197 1.10 15.37 -7.86
N ASP A 198 1.60 14.95 -9.03
CA ASP A 198 2.85 15.44 -9.60
C ASP A 198 2.84 16.93 -9.98
N ARG A 199 4.00 17.45 -10.40
CA ARG A 199 4.15 18.85 -10.84
C ARG A 199 3.74 19.08 -12.29
N GLY A 200 3.64 18.01 -13.08
CA GLY A 200 3.19 18.02 -14.47
C GLY A 200 3.90 16.93 -15.28
N PRO A 201 3.59 16.80 -16.59
CA PRO A 201 4.11 15.72 -17.43
C PRO A 201 5.64 15.58 -17.40
N ASN A 202 6.37 16.70 -17.37
CA ASN A 202 7.83 16.75 -17.42
C ASN A 202 8.51 16.72 -16.03
N ASP A 203 7.75 16.81 -14.92
CA ASP A 203 8.30 16.74 -13.57
C ASP A 203 7.47 15.79 -12.70
N PRO A 204 7.91 14.53 -12.53
CA PRO A 204 7.17 13.51 -11.80
C PRO A 204 7.16 13.74 -10.28
N ALA A 205 7.87 14.77 -9.79
CA ALA A 205 7.96 15.04 -8.38
C ALA A 205 6.61 15.49 -7.78
N PRO A 206 6.34 15.16 -6.51
CA PRO A 206 5.10 15.57 -5.87
C PRO A 206 4.90 17.09 -5.75
N LYS A 207 3.64 17.52 -5.79
CA LYS A 207 3.13 18.89 -5.63
C LYS A 207 2.16 18.96 -4.43
N LYS A 208 1.10 19.75 -4.55
CA LYS A 208 0.07 19.93 -3.52
C LYS A 208 -0.83 18.70 -3.51
N VAL A 209 -1.33 18.38 -2.31
CA VAL A 209 -2.43 17.43 -2.17
C VAL A 209 -3.65 17.99 -2.90
N ILE A 210 -4.33 17.13 -3.65
CA ILE A 210 -5.56 17.48 -4.36
C ILE A 210 -6.77 17.05 -3.52
N LYS A 211 -7.89 17.74 -3.71
CA LYS A 211 -9.18 17.40 -3.05
C LYS A 211 -10.26 16.97 -4.04
N ASP A 212 -9.91 16.98 -5.32
CA ASP A 212 -10.80 16.65 -6.41
C ASP A 212 -10.98 15.14 -6.53
N MET A 213 -12.19 14.73 -6.93
CA MET A 213 -12.51 13.34 -7.24
C MET A 213 -12.54 13.17 -8.75
N PHE A 214 -11.89 12.13 -9.24
CA PHE A 214 -11.86 11.74 -10.64
C PHE A 214 -12.54 10.38 -10.79
N ARG A 215 -13.16 10.14 -11.94
CA ARG A 215 -13.74 8.85 -12.27
C ARG A 215 -13.66 8.53 -13.74
N THR A 216 -13.64 7.24 -14.05
CA THR A 216 -13.81 6.71 -15.41
C THR A 216 -14.70 5.49 -15.38
N LYS A 217 -15.40 5.21 -16.48
CA LYS A 217 -15.98 3.88 -16.68
C LYS A 217 -14.83 2.89 -16.81
N LEU A 218 -14.92 1.78 -16.10
CA LEU A 218 -13.97 0.69 -16.18
C LEU A 218 -14.74 -0.57 -16.58
N SER A 219 -14.53 -1.00 -17.82
CA SER A 219 -15.10 -2.24 -18.37
C SER A 219 -13.94 -3.22 -18.55
N LEU A 220 -13.86 -4.20 -17.65
CA LEU A 220 -12.84 -5.25 -17.62
C LEU A 220 -13.48 -6.63 -17.81
#